data_AF-A0AAV5J984-F1
#
_entry.id   AF-A0AAV5J984-F1
#
_cell.length_a   1.000
_cell.length_b   1.000
_cell.length_c   1.000
_cell.angle_alpha   90.00
_cell.angle_beta   90.00
_cell.angle_gamma   90.00
#
_symmetry.space_group_name_H-M   'P 1'
#
loop_
_entity.id
_entity.type
_entity.pdbx_description
1 polymer ?
#
loop_
_entity_poly.entity_id
_entity_poly.type
_entity_poly.pdbx_seq_one_letter_code
_entity_poly.pdbx_strand_id
1 'polypeptide(L)'
;MRRHRREMARRRSFSFSPSQQSSMATLLKKVWESVVPRSVPLARRPSGDKSLLSSSSSSSSITMSFGPFFDQIPADILVQIVKFLTPKDAVKLSAVCRAWLSLVSDNCLWIHFLQNYQQDPWDSIIFAELSLRSGYPLQVSSSLMADLSFMRIYGQRQLIPGSVIIDGGSGYCKFGWSKYPCPSGQSATFLEFGNIESPMYSRLRHFFTTMYSRMQVRPSNHPIVLSIPICHYDDTESAKASRRQLKEAIHTVLFDMNVPAVCAINQAALALYAARQTSGILVNIGFQVTSVVPILHGKVMRKVGVEVMGLGALKLTGFLRELMQQNDIKFQSLYTVRTLKENLCYVAADYNAELAKDTQASLAIPAEGWFTLSKERFQTGEILFQPRMAGV
;
A
#
# COMPACT_ATOMS: atom_id res chain seq x y z
N MET A 1 -46.38 47.75 -21.40
CA MET A 1 -47.55 46.82 -21.34
C MET A 1 -47.12 45.48 -21.90
N ARG A 2 -47.22 44.40 -21.11
CA ARG A 2 -48.04 43.19 -21.37
C ARG A 2 -47.57 42.38 -22.61
N ARG A 3 -47.42 41.06 -22.61
CA ARG A 3 -47.72 39.94 -21.71
C ARG A 3 -47.28 38.71 -22.54
N HIS A 4 -46.34 37.88 -22.07
CA HIS A 4 -46.38 36.41 -22.24
C HIS A 4 -45.12 35.76 -21.64
N ARG A 5 -45.16 35.52 -20.33
CA ARG A 5 -44.33 34.53 -19.63
C ARG A 5 -45.17 33.91 -18.50
N ARG A 6 -45.74 32.76 -18.79
CA ARG A 6 -46.17 31.64 -17.90
C ARG A 6 -46.03 30.41 -18.82
N GLU A 7 -45.46 29.27 -18.47
CA GLU A 7 -45.48 28.52 -17.22
C GLU A 7 -44.47 27.35 -17.31
N MET A 8 -44.29 26.57 -16.23
CA MET A 8 -43.31 25.49 -15.96
C MET A 8 -41.99 25.98 -15.34
N ALA A 9 -41.52 25.51 -14.18
CA ALA A 9 -41.95 24.43 -13.31
C ALA A 9 -41.58 24.77 -11.85
N ARG A 10 -42.53 24.57 -10.93
CA ARG A 10 -42.23 24.50 -9.49
C ARG A 10 -41.68 23.10 -9.19
N ARG A 11 -40.37 22.98 -8.95
CA ARG A 11 -39.81 21.92 -8.10
C ARG A 11 -39.35 22.57 -6.80
N ARG A 12 -40.03 22.26 -5.70
CA ARG A 12 -39.63 22.65 -4.36
C ARG A 12 -38.39 21.84 -3.97
N SER A 13 -37.22 22.46 -4.00
CA SER A 13 -36.04 21.99 -3.27
C SER A 13 -36.21 22.40 -1.81
N PHE A 14 -36.27 21.43 -0.90
CA PHE A 14 -36.08 21.71 0.53
C PHE A 14 -34.60 22.03 0.76
N SER A 15 -34.25 23.32 0.70
CA SER A 15 -32.97 23.83 1.18
C SER A 15 -33.13 24.19 2.66
N PHE A 16 -32.42 23.49 3.54
CA PHE A 16 -32.31 23.91 4.94
C PHE A 16 -31.32 25.08 5.06
N SER A 17 -31.58 25.97 6.02
CA SER A 17 -30.80 27.20 6.23
C SER A 17 -29.43 26.89 6.90
N PRO A 18 -28.42 27.76 6.74
CA PRO A 18 -27.09 27.60 7.35
C PRO A 18 -27.12 27.41 8.89
N SER A 19 -28.17 27.89 9.54
CA SER A 19 -28.41 27.72 10.98
C SER A 19 -28.72 26.28 11.39
N GLN A 20 -29.29 25.45 10.52
CA GLN A 20 -29.60 24.04 10.83
C GLN A 20 -28.40 23.10 10.66
N GLN A 21 -27.47 23.42 9.75
CA GLN A 21 -26.19 22.71 9.64
C GLN A 21 -25.30 22.93 10.88
N SER A 22 -25.32 24.13 11.44
CA SER A 22 -24.61 24.46 12.69
C SER A 22 -25.15 23.70 13.91
N SER A 23 -26.48 23.50 13.97
CA SER A 23 -27.14 22.79 15.08
C SER A 23 -26.73 21.32 15.18
N MET A 24 -26.60 20.63 14.03
CA MET A 24 -26.20 19.23 13.98
C MET A 24 -24.71 19.00 14.31
N ALA A 25 -23.82 19.89 13.85
CA ALA A 25 -22.41 19.86 14.22
C ALA A 25 -22.19 20.05 15.73
N THR A 26 -23.05 20.86 16.37
CA THR A 26 -23.02 21.10 17.81
C THR A 26 -23.51 19.88 18.61
N LEU A 27 -24.43 19.10 18.07
CA LEU A 27 -24.93 17.87 18.69
C LEU A 27 -23.84 16.77 18.73
N LEU A 28 -23.12 16.60 17.61
CA LEU A 28 -22.02 15.63 17.51
C LEU A 28 -20.81 16.02 18.37
N LYS A 29 -20.53 17.32 18.51
CA LYS A 29 -19.49 17.84 19.41
C LYS A 29 -19.81 17.57 20.89
N LYS A 30 -21.10 17.68 21.29
CA LYS A 30 -21.55 17.33 22.66
C LYS A 30 -21.47 15.82 22.94
N VAL A 31 -21.71 14.98 21.94
CA VAL A 31 -21.53 13.52 22.05
C VAL A 31 -20.04 13.17 22.23
N TRP A 32 -19.14 13.88 21.54
CA TRP A 32 -17.69 13.70 21.68
C TRP A 32 -17.19 14.03 23.10
N GLU A 33 -17.67 15.11 23.70
CA GLU A 33 -17.28 15.52 25.07
C GLU A 33 -17.79 14.54 26.15
N SER A 34 -18.84 13.76 25.87
CA SER A 34 -19.38 12.74 26.78
C SER A 34 -18.62 11.40 26.77
N VAL A 35 -17.70 11.18 25.82
CA VAL A 35 -17.04 9.87 25.60
C VAL A 35 -15.55 9.90 26.00
N VAL A 36 -15.02 11.05 26.45
CA VAL A 36 -13.67 11.14 27.02
C VAL A 36 -13.64 10.47 28.41
N PRO A 37 -12.84 9.41 28.65
CA PRO A 37 -12.89 8.69 29.91
C PRO A 37 -12.24 9.50 31.04
N ARG A 38 -12.99 9.73 32.13
CA ARG A 38 -12.42 10.05 33.44
C ARG A 38 -11.63 8.85 33.94
N SER A 39 -10.36 9.07 34.22
CA SER A 39 -9.38 8.12 34.76
C SER A 39 -9.72 7.65 36.18
N VAL A 40 -9.95 6.34 36.40
CA VAL A 40 -9.90 5.66 37.73
C VAL A 40 -9.58 4.14 37.53
N PRO A 41 -8.84 3.46 38.43
CA PRO A 41 -7.89 2.38 38.08
C PRO A 41 -8.37 0.93 38.25
N LEU A 42 -7.52 0.03 37.76
CA LEU A 42 -7.55 -1.45 37.79
C LEU A 42 -7.90 -2.06 39.16
N ALA A 43 -8.83 -3.02 39.19
CA ALA A 43 -8.89 -4.06 40.21
C ALA A 43 -9.42 -5.41 39.65
N ARG A 44 -8.54 -6.43 39.79
CA ARG A 44 -8.67 -7.91 39.85
C ARG A 44 -9.99 -8.60 39.43
N ARG A 45 -9.87 -9.60 38.55
CA ARG A 45 -10.78 -10.76 38.44
C ARG A 45 -10.17 -12.00 39.14
N PRO A 46 -10.97 -12.87 39.77
CA PRO A 46 -10.58 -14.25 40.07
C PRO A 46 -11.08 -15.26 39.01
N SER A 47 -10.52 -16.45 39.11
CA SER A 47 -10.50 -17.64 38.26
C SER A 47 -11.74 -18.55 38.31
N GLY A 48 -11.84 -19.45 37.31
CA GLY A 48 -12.77 -20.61 37.21
C GLY A 48 -13.81 -20.43 36.11
N ASP A 49 -14.17 -21.36 35.23
CA ASP A 49 -13.89 -22.80 35.14
C ASP A 49 -14.23 -23.29 33.71
N LYS A 50 -13.69 -24.44 33.30
CA LYS A 50 -13.98 -25.10 32.01
C LYS A 50 -15.24 -25.98 32.12
N SER A 51 -16.14 -25.92 31.13
CA SER A 51 -16.99 -27.06 30.76
C SER A 51 -17.48 -26.98 29.31
N LEU A 52 -17.76 -28.16 28.75
CA LEU A 52 -17.92 -28.53 27.34
C LEU A 52 -19.38 -28.50 26.84
N LEU A 53 -19.51 -28.56 25.50
CA LEU A 53 -20.66 -28.96 24.65
C LEU A 53 -21.74 -27.92 24.34
N SER A 54 -21.79 -27.47 23.07
CA SER A 54 -22.81 -27.96 22.13
C SER A 54 -22.68 -27.31 20.76
N SER A 55 -22.72 -28.16 19.73
CA SER A 55 -22.87 -27.80 18.34
C SER A 55 -24.28 -27.29 18.08
N SER A 56 -24.42 -26.02 17.70
CA SER A 56 -25.59 -25.52 17.00
C SER A 56 -25.14 -24.61 15.87
N SER A 57 -25.40 -25.06 14.64
CA SER A 57 -25.39 -24.27 13.42
C SER A 57 -26.40 -23.14 13.53
N SER A 58 -25.95 -21.96 13.95
CA SER A 58 -26.65 -20.70 13.77
C SER A 58 -25.75 -19.78 12.98
N SER A 59 -26.25 -19.35 11.82
CA SER A 59 -25.70 -18.24 11.05
C SER A 59 -25.73 -16.99 11.91
N SER A 60 -24.68 -16.79 12.71
CA SER A 60 -24.53 -15.60 13.54
C SER A 60 -24.17 -14.43 12.62
N SER A 61 -25.19 -13.74 12.13
CA SER A 61 -25.06 -12.38 11.58
C SER A 61 -24.38 -11.55 12.65
N ILE A 62 -23.10 -11.21 12.45
CA ILE A 62 -22.38 -10.32 13.37
C ILE A 62 -23.04 -8.95 13.24
N THR A 63 -23.90 -8.59 14.17
CA THR A 63 -24.52 -7.26 14.23
C THR A 63 -23.42 -6.23 14.48
N MET A 64 -23.14 -5.39 13.49
CA MET A 64 -22.22 -4.26 13.63
C MET A 64 -22.87 -3.20 14.51
N SER A 65 -22.36 -3.03 15.74
CA SER A 65 -22.86 -2.01 16.66
C SER A 65 -22.11 -0.69 16.49
N PHE A 66 -22.85 0.36 16.13
CA PHE A 66 -22.47 1.76 16.11
C PHE A 66 -22.66 2.44 17.48
N GLY A 67 -23.28 1.73 18.42
CA GLY A 67 -23.62 2.17 19.78
C GLY A 67 -25.15 2.21 20.00
N PRO A 68 -25.62 2.25 21.26
CA PRO A 68 -27.04 2.01 21.61
C PRO A 68 -28.04 2.92 20.88
N PHE A 69 -27.64 4.14 20.55
CA PHE A 69 -28.46 5.13 19.86
C PHE A 69 -28.41 4.99 18.32
N PHE A 70 -27.28 4.56 17.77
CA PHE A 70 -27.08 4.49 16.32
C PHE A 70 -27.46 3.12 15.75
N ASP A 71 -27.52 2.08 16.58
CA ASP A 71 -27.96 0.73 16.19
C ASP A 71 -29.44 0.70 15.74
N GLN A 72 -30.23 1.72 16.10
CA GLN A 72 -31.62 1.89 15.69
C GLN A 72 -31.76 2.59 14.33
N ILE A 73 -30.68 3.15 13.79
CA ILE A 73 -30.70 3.88 12.52
C ILE A 73 -30.17 2.96 11.42
N PRO A 74 -30.94 2.73 10.33
CA PRO A 74 -30.48 2.00 9.16
C PRO A 74 -29.15 2.53 8.59
N ALA A 75 -28.28 1.62 8.15
CA ALA A 75 -26.93 1.96 7.70
C ALA A 75 -26.90 2.90 6.49
N ASP A 76 -27.89 2.81 5.60
CA ASP A 76 -28.07 3.70 4.46
C ASP A 76 -28.37 5.14 4.89
N ILE A 77 -29.19 5.33 5.93
CA ILE A 77 -29.46 6.64 6.53
C ILE A 77 -28.20 7.17 7.21
N LEU A 78 -27.45 6.32 7.92
CA LEU A 78 -26.16 6.70 8.52
C LEU A 78 -25.16 7.16 7.45
N VAL A 79 -25.09 6.50 6.29
CA VAL A 79 -24.26 6.96 5.15
C VAL A 79 -24.70 8.33 4.65
N GLN A 80 -26.01 8.59 4.55
CA GLN A 80 -26.50 9.93 4.17
C GLN A 80 -26.13 10.99 5.21
N ILE A 81 -26.20 10.66 6.51
CA ILE A 81 -25.77 11.55 7.59
C ILE A 81 -24.26 11.85 7.46
N VAL A 82 -23.45 10.83 7.21
CA VAL A 82 -21.99 10.97 7.07
C VAL A 82 -21.60 11.78 5.83
N LYS A 83 -22.39 11.74 4.74
CA LYS A 83 -22.17 12.60 3.56
C LYS A 83 -22.28 14.09 3.85
N PHE A 84 -23.00 14.48 4.91
CA PHE A 84 -23.06 15.88 5.36
C PHE A 84 -21.84 16.31 6.19
N LEU A 85 -20.93 15.37 6.51
CA LEU A 85 -19.69 15.67 7.22
C LEU A 85 -18.57 16.02 6.24
N THR A 86 -17.52 16.66 6.75
CA THR A 86 -16.28 16.81 5.99
C THR A 86 -15.55 15.46 5.88
N PRO A 87 -14.71 15.23 4.84
CA PRO A 87 -13.90 14.03 4.74
C PRO A 87 -13.05 13.77 5.99
N LYS A 88 -12.51 14.84 6.58
CA LYS A 88 -11.73 14.80 7.82
C LYS A 88 -12.54 14.25 9.00
N ASP A 89 -13.78 14.72 9.15
CA ASP A 89 -14.64 14.29 10.26
C ASP A 89 -15.21 12.88 10.04
N ALA A 90 -15.50 12.51 8.79
CA ALA A 90 -15.83 11.13 8.43
C ALA A 90 -14.69 10.17 8.81
N VAL A 91 -13.43 10.49 8.50
CA VAL A 91 -12.28 9.67 8.90
C VAL A 91 -12.15 9.57 10.42
N LYS A 92 -12.40 10.64 11.17
CA LYS A 92 -12.37 10.56 12.64
C LYS A 92 -13.40 9.58 13.20
N LEU A 93 -14.59 9.45 12.57
CA LEU A 93 -15.58 8.45 12.97
C LEU A 93 -15.03 7.03 12.88
N SER A 94 -14.12 6.77 11.93
CA SER A 94 -13.48 5.45 11.79
C SER A 94 -12.66 5.02 13.02
N ALA A 95 -12.25 5.96 13.87
CA ALA A 95 -11.52 5.69 15.11
C ALA A 95 -12.45 5.32 16.29
N VAL A 96 -13.77 5.52 16.15
CA VAL A 96 -14.74 5.32 17.23
C VAL A 96 -15.02 3.84 17.48
N CYS A 97 -15.42 3.11 16.43
CA CYS A 97 -15.62 1.66 16.51
C CYS A 97 -15.51 0.99 15.13
N ARG A 98 -15.49 -0.35 15.11
CA ARG A 98 -15.41 -1.14 13.87
C ARG A 98 -16.59 -0.92 12.92
N ALA A 99 -17.79 -0.65 13.45
CA ALA A 99 -18.97 -0.39 12.63
C ALA A 99 -18.85 0.93 11.86
N TRP A 100 -18.43 2.01 12.54
CA TRP A 100 -18.13 3.30 11.91
C TRP A 100 -16.97 3.19 10.91
N LEU A 101 -15.91 2.45 11.26
CA LEU A 101 -14.82 2.16 10.31
C LEU A 101 -15.35 1.47 9.04
N SER A 102 -16.24 0.50 9.18
CA SER A 102 -16.84 -0.21 8.04
C SER A 102 -17.67 0.72 7.17
N LEU A 103 -18.48 1.59 7.77
CA LEU A 103 -19.36 2.52 7.07
C LEU A 103 -18.58 3.63 6.36
N VAL A 104 -17.56 4.18 7.02
CA VAL A 104 -16.68 5.23 6.45
C VAL A 104 -15.77 4.67 5.35
N SER A 105 -15.51 3.35 5.34
CA SER A 105 -14.72 2.70 4.29
C SER A 105 -15.50 2.51 2.97
N ASP A 106 -16.76 2.96 2.89
CA ASP A 106 -17.59 2.83 1.70
C ASP A 106 -17.08 3.70 0.52
N ASN A 107 -16.87 3.08 -0.64
CA ASN A 107 -16.34 3.77 -1.81
C ASN A 107 -17.29 4.86 -2.35
N CYS A 108 -18.60 4.68 -2.25
CA CYS A 108 -19.58 5.66 -2.74
C CYS A 108 -19.57 6.93 -1.88
N LEU A 109 -19.32 6.80 -0.59
CA LEU A 109 -19.10 7.94 0.30
C LEU A 109 -17.88 8.77 -0.16
N TRP A 110 -16.77 8.09 -0.47
CA TRP A 110 -15.55 8.77 -0.93
C TRP A 110 -15.66 9.34 -2.34
N ILE A 111 -16.35 8.66 -3.25
CA ILE A 111 -16.70 9.21 -4.57
C ILE A 111 -17.56 10.48 -4.40
N HIS A 112 -18.54 10.47 -3.49
CA HIS A 112 -19.36 11.63 -3.19
C HIS A 112 -18.53 12.82 -2.67
N PHE A 113 -17.59 12.57 -1.76
CA PHE A 113 -16.66 13.61 -1.30
C PHE A 113 -15.81 14.16 -2.45
N LEU A 114 -15.22 13.29 -3.28
CA LEU A 114 -14.40 13.72 -4.42
C LEU A 114 -15.17 14.53 -5.47
N GLN A 115 -16.46 14.24 -5.66
CA GLN A 115 -17.31 14.93 -6.63
C GLN A 115 -17.87 16.26 -6.11
N ASN A 116 -18.28 16.32 -4.83
CA ASN A 116 -19.03 17.46 -4.30
C ASN A 116 -18.17 18.42 -3.47
N TYR A 117 -17.03 17.98 -2.93
CA TYR A 117 -16.12 18.83 -2.16
C TYR A 117 -14.96 19.39 -3.01
N GLN A 118 -15.15 19.58 -4.32
CA GLN A 118 -14.17 20.21 -5.22
C GLN A 118 -13.80 21.67 -4.84
N GLN A 119 -14.47 22.28 -3.85
CA GLN A 119 -14.15 23.62 -3.33
C GLN A 119 -13.24 23.63 -2.09
N ASP A 120 -13.11 22.51 -1.37
CA ASP A 120 -12.20 22.46 -0.22
C ASP A 120 -10.75 22.22 -0.69
N PRO A 121 -9.75 22.84 -0.03
CA PRO A 121 -8.35 22.58 -0.34
C PRO A 121 -8.07 21.07 -0.26
N TRP A 122 -7.42 20.54 -1.30
CA TRP A 122 -7.05 19.13 -1.43
C TRP A 122 -6.35 18.57 -0.17
N ASP A 123 -5.73 19.44 0.62
CA ASP A 123 -5.08 19.20 1.91
C ASP A 123 -5.97 18.49 2.97
N SER A 124 -7.29 18.41 2.77
CA SER A 124 -8.23 17.77 3.72
C SER A 124 -8.58 16.31 3.40
N ILE A 125 -8.15 15.79 2.24
CA ILE A 125 -8.54 14.44 1.76
C ILE A 125 -7.47 13.41 2.16
N ILE A 126 -7.60 12.86 3.37
CA ILE A 126 -6.76 11.76 3.85
C ILE A 126 -7.30 10.44 3.28
N PHE A 127 -6.64 9.89 2.25
CA PHE A 127 -6.96 8.57 1.71
C PHE A 127 -6.24 7.48 2.53
N ALA A 128 -6.97 6.83 3.43
CA ALA A 128 -6.40 5.77 4.25
C ALA A 128 -6.38 4.42 3.49
N GLU A 129 -5.17 3.97 3.16
CA GLU A 129 -4.75 2.62 2.71
C GLU A 129 -5.47 1.42 3.38
N LEU A 130 -6.09 1.59 4.55
CA LEU A 130 -6.70 0.51 5.33
C LEU A 130 -8.12 0.13 4.88
N SER A 131 -8.76 0.97 4.06
CA SER A 131 -10.21 0.86 3.79
C SER A 131 -10.56 0.12 2.49
N LEU A 132 -9.61 -0.10 1.59
CA LEU A 132 -9.93 -0.69 0.27
C LEU A 132 -10.24 -2.20 0.29
N ARG A 133 -10.11 -2.91 1.43
CA ARG A 133 -10.56 -4.32 1.59
C ARG A 133 -10.42 -4.89 3.01
N SER A 134 -10.59 -4.08 4.06
CA SER A 134 -10.66 -4.64 5.43
C SER A 134 -12.02 -5.33 5.67
N GLY A 135 -12.23 -6.51 5.08
CA GLY A 135 -13.38 -7.36 5.37
C GLY A 135 -13.21 -8.77 4.80
N TYR A 136 -13.21 -9.78 5.67
CA TYR A 136 -13.74 -11.12 5.35
C TYR A 136 -15.17 -10.97 4.79
N PRO A 137 -15.76 -11.93 4.05
CA PRO A 137 -17.01 -11.71 3.34
C PRO A 137 -18.15 -11.59 4.34
N LEU A 138 -18.38 -10.38 4.84
CA LEU A 138 -19.71 -9.98 5.24
C LEU A 138 -20.42 -9.77 3.91
N GLN A 139 -21.29 -10.73 3.56
CA GLN A 139 -22.38 -10.44 2.65
C GLN A 139 -23.11 -9.23 3.22
N VAL A 140 -22.76 -8.04 2.73
CA VAL A 140 -23.65 -6.90 2.84
C VAL A 140 -24.88 -7.31 2.06
N SER A 141 -26.02 -7.36 2.75
CA SER A 141 -27.34 -7.64 2.19
C SER A 141 -27.44 -7.04 0.77
N SER A 142 -27.47 -7.93 -0.21
CA SER A 142 -27.60 -7.64 -1.63
C SER A 142 -29.02 -7.17 -1.93
N SER A 143 -29.40 -5.98 -1.47
CA SER A 143 -30.76 -5.49 -1.74
C SER A 143 -30.86 -4.09 -2.34
N LEU A 144 -29.79 -3.28 -2.42
CA LEU A 144 -29.92 -1.94 -3.03
C LEU A 144 -28.67 -1.42 -3.76
N MET A 145 -27.62 -2.23 -3.93
CA MET A 145 -26.40 -1.78 -4.61
C MET A 145 -26.38 -2.30 -6.03
N ALA A 146 -26.46 -1.39 -7.00
CA ALA A 146 -25.92 -1.68 -8.32
C ALA A 146 -24.41 -1.81 -8.14
N ASP A 147 -23.92 -3.03 -7.97
CA ASP A 147 -22.49 -3.34 -8.06
C ASP A 147 -21.96 -2.70 -9.34
N LEU A 148 -21.26 -1.57 -9.21
CA LEU A 148 -20.63 -0.95 -10.36
C LEU A 148 -19.63 -1.99 -10.86
N SER A 149 -19.83 -2.46 -12.09
CA SER A 149 -18.92 -3.45 -12.66
C SER A 149 -17.50 -2.93 -12.58
N PHE A 150 -16.54 -3.82 -12.31
CA PHE A 150 -15.13 -3.46 -12.28
C PHE A 150 -14.72 -2.69 -13.55
N MET A 151 -15.31 -3.04 -14.69
CA MET A 151 -15.10 -2.35 -15.97
C MET A 151 -15.60 -0.90 -15.96
N ARG A 152 -16.71 -0.59 -15.26
CA ARG A 152 -17.20 0.78 -15.12
C ARG A 152 -16.29 1.62 -14.23
N ILE A 153 -15.83 1.06 -13.10
CA ILE A 153 -14.85 1.72 -12.20
C ILE A 153 -13.51 1.91 -12.92
N TYR A 154 -13.05 0.90 -13.64
CA TYR A 154 -11.81 0.96 -14.43
C TYR A 154 -11.93 1.96 -15.58
N GLY A 155 -13.06 2.00 -16.28
CA GLY A 155 -13.33 2.96 -17.35
C GLY A 155 -13.33 4.42 -16.87
N GLN A 156 -13.80 4.68 -15.64
CA GLN A 156 -13.71 6.01 -15.02
C GLN A 156 -12.26 6.48 -14.84
N ARG A 157 -11.26 5.58 -14.83
CA ARG A 157 -9.85 5.97 -14.82
C ARG A 157 -9.48 6.81 -16.03
N GLN A 158 -10.14 6.68 -17.18
CA GLN A 158 -9.83 7.52 -18.35
C GLN A 158 -10.18 8.99 -18.10
N LEU A 159 -11.25 9.25 -17.34
CA LEU A 159 -11.82 10.59 -17.14
C LEU A 159 -11.12 11.40 -16.04
N ILE A 160 -10.49 10.73 -15.07
CA ILE A 160 -9.76 11.40 -13.97
C ILE A 160 -8.33 11.76 -14.37
N PRO A 161 -7.72 12.84 -13.86
CA PRO A 161 -6.31 13.13 -14.05
C PRO A 161 -5.42 11.97 -13.56
N GLY A 162 -4.25 11.79 -14.18
CA GLY A 162 -3.29 10.78 -13.75
C GLY A 162 -2.66 11.13 -12.40
N SER A 163 -2.52 10.12 -11.54
CA SER A 163 -1.68 10.15 -10.34
C SER A 163 -0.24 9.78 -10.67
N VAL A 164 0.70 10.36 -9.93
CA VAL A 164 2.10 9.93 -9.88
C VAL A 164 2.18 8.60 -9.14
N ILE A 165 2.97 7.66 -9.65
CA ILE A 165 3.27 6.39 -9.00
C ILE A 165 4.77 6.36 -8.68
N ILE A 166 5.12 6.03 -7.45
CA ILE A 166 6.51 5.80 -7.01
C ILE A 166 6.60 4.42 -6.35
N ASP A 167 7.51 3.59 -6.85
CA ASP A 167 7.89 2.30 -6.27
C ASP A 167 9.34 2.37 -5.79
N GLY A 168 9.52 2.66 -4.50
CA GLY A 168 10.84 2.85 -3.89
C GLY A 168 11.42 1.54 -3.36
N GLY A 169 12.49 1.06 -4.00
CA GLY A 169 13.28 -0.10 -3.54
C GLY A 169 14.68 0.28 -3.02
N SER A 170 15.34 -0.69 -2.37
CA SER A 170 16.67 -0.51 -1.79
C SER A 170 17.82 -0.44 -2.80
N GLY A 171 17.59 -0.86 -4.06
CA GLY A 171 18.53 -0.68 -5.16
C GLY A 171 18.03 0.26 -6.26
N TYR A 172 16.72 0.27 -6.49
CA TYR A 172 16.06 1.03 -7.55
C TYR A 172 14.74 1.61 -7.10
N CYS A 173 14.47 2.81 -7.56
CA CYS A 173 13.15 3.40 -7.57
C CYS A 173 12.61 3.39 -9.00
N LYS A 174 11.39 2.90 -9.18
CA LYS A 174 10.63 3.11 -10.43
C LYS A 174 9.59 4.18 -10.19
N PHE A 175 9.37 5.04 -11.18
CA PHE A 175 8.38 6.09 -11.10
C PHE A 175 7.67 6.27 -12.43
N GLY A 176 6.44 6.78 -12.39
CA GLY A 176 5.67 7.03 -13.62
C GLY A 176 4.25 7.48 -13.35
N TRP A 177 3.42 7.33 -14.37
CA TRP A 177 2.02 7.76 -14.32
C TRP A 177 1.06 6.58 -14.28
N SER A 178 0.02 6.69 -13.46
CA SER A 178 -1.08 5.71 -13.38
C SER A 178 -1.86 5.47 -14.68
N LYS A 179 -1.64 6.33 -15.69
CA LYS A 179 -2.23 6.22 -17.03
C LYS A 179 -1.48 5.28 -17.96
N TYR A 180 -0.24 4.93 -17.61
CA TYR A 180 0.62 4.10 -18.45
C TYR A 180 0.73 2.67 -17.91
N PRO A 181 0.92 1.68 -18.80
CA PRO A 181 1.07 0.27 -18.41
C PRO A 181 2.45 -0.05 -17.81
N CYS A 182 3.42 0.85 -17.93
CA CYS A 182 4.78 0.68 -17.44
C CYS A 182 5.31 1.96 -16.76
N PRO A 183 6.36 1.84 -15.93
CA PRO A 183 7.02 3.01 -15.35
C PRO A 183 7.55 3.96 -16.44
N SER A 184 7.49 5.26 -16.17
CA SER A 184 8.05 6.28 -17.05
C SER A 184 9.57 6.38 -16.92
N GLY A 185 10.12 5.92 -15.79
CA GLY A 185 11.56 5.88 -15.57
C GLY A 185 11.95 5.03 -14.37
N GLN A 186 13.25 4.79 -14.27
CA GLN A 186 13.89 4.17 -13.12
C GLN A 186 15.11 4.98 -12.70
N SER A 187 15.41 4.97 -11.41
CA SER A 187 16.63 5.54 -10.84
C SER A 187 17.26 4.55 -9.88
N ALA A 188 18.59 4.44 -9.90
CA ALA A 188 19.31 3.83 -8.79
C ALA A 188 18.98 4.58 -7.49
N THR A 189 18.78 3.82 -6.41
CA THR A 189 18.51 4.34 -5.06
C THR A 189 19.19 3.45 -4.03
N PHE A 190 19.63 4.05 -2.94
CA PHE A 190 20.16 3.33 -1.77
C PHE A 190 19.33 3.68 -0.53
N LEU A 191 18.01 3.75 -0.73
CA LEU A 191 17.09 4.14 0.32
C LEU A 191 16.71 2.91 1.15
N GLU A 192 17.18 2.89 2.38
CA GLU A 192 16.83 1.86 3.36
C GLU A 192 15.65 2.34 4.19
N PHE A 193 14.44 2.18 3.66
CA PHE A 193 13.19 2.60 4.32
C PHE A 193 12.99 1.98 5.72
N GLY A 194 13.69 0.89 6.05
CA GLY A 194 13.63 0.24 7.37
C GLY A 194 14.59 0.79 8.42
N ASN A 195 15.51 1.68 8.05
CA ASN A 195 16.49 2.24 8.98
C ASN A 195 15.96 3.53 9.63
N ILE A 196 15.40 3.40 10.84
CA ILE A 196 14.76 4.48 11.60
C ILE A 196 15.80 5.35 12.34
N GLU A 197 17.06 4.90 12.44
CA GLU A 197 18.09 5.54 13.28
C GLU A 197 18.65 6.84 12.66
N SER A 198 18.52 7.01 11.34
CA SER A 198 18.89 8.24 10.62
C SER A 198 17.71 9.23 10.53
N PRO A 199 17.92 10.55 10.36
CA PRO A 199 16.81 11.50 10.23
C PRO A 199 15.94 11.15 9.02
N MET A 200 14.87 10.42 9.29
CA MET A 200 13.99 9.82 8.29
C MET A 200 13.31 10.89 7.43
N TYR A 201 12.93 12.02 8.04
CA TYR A 201 12.29 13.14 7.34
C TYR A 201 13.16 13.70 6.20
N SER A 202 14.42 14.07 6.48
CA SER A 202 15.28 14.71 5.48
C SER A 202 15.62 13.75 4.33
N ARG A 203 15.85 12.47 4.64
CA ARG A 203 16.08 11.41 3.63
C ARG A 203 14.87 11.23 2.73
N LEU A 204 13.67 11.10 3.31
CA LEU A 204 12.42 10.96 2.55
C LEU A 204 12.14 12.21 1.72
N ARG A 205 12.32 13.41 2.29
CA ARG A 205 12.11 14.68 1.58
C ARG A 205 13.06 14.81 0.39
N HIS A 206 14.33 14.48 0.59
CA HIS A 206 15.32 14.46 -0.49
C HIS A 206 14.96 13.44 -1.57
N PHE A 207 14.54 12.23 -1.17
CA PHE A 207 14.10 11.18 -2.09
C PHE A 207 12.91 11.64 -2.95
N PHE A 208 11.83 12.11 -2.33
CA PHE A 208 10.64 12.55 -3.08
C PHE A 208 10.93 13.76 -3.96
N THR A 209 11.67 14.75 -3.45
CA THR A 209 12.11 15.91 -4.24
C THR A 209 12.88 15.47 -5.48
N THR A 210 13.79 14.51 -5.32
CA THR A 210 14.57 13.97 -6.45
C THR A 210 13.67 13.28 -7.48
N MET A 211 12.68 12.49 -7.04
CA MET A 211 11.76 11.80 -7.96
C MET A 211 10.87 12.80 -8.71
N TYR A 212 10.28 13.78 -8.02
CA TYR A 212 9.47 14.81 -8.65
C TYR A 212 10.27 15.65 -9.65
N SER A 213 11.51 16.01 -9.31
CA SER A 213 12.43 16.70 -10.24
C SER A 213 12.73 15.87 -11.48
N ARG A 214 12.99 14.57 -11.34
CA ARG A 214 13.22 13.68 -12.50
C ARG A 214 11.98 13.51 -13.37
N MET A 215 10.80 13.50 -12.77
CA MET A 215 9.53 13.48 -13.49
C MET A 215 9.17 14.82 -14.12
N GLN A 216 9.87 15.91 -13.75
CA GLN A 216 9.54 17.29 -14.14
C GLN A 216 8.12 17.68 -13.74
N VAL A 217 7.67 17.22 -12.56
CA VAL A 217 6.31 17.44 -12.04
C VAL A 217 6.37 18.18 -10.72
N ARG A 218 5.47 19.15 -10.53
CA ARG A 218 5.28 19.80 -9.23
C ARG A 218 4.48 18.89 -8.29
N PRO A 219 4.95 18.63 -7.06
CA PRO A 219 4.24 17.78 -6.12
C PRO A 219 2.81 18.26 -5.83
N SER A 220 2.59 19.57 -5.81
CA SER A 220 1.29 20.21 -5.53
C SER A 220 0.18 19.93 -6.54
N ASN A 221 0.53 19.45 -7.73
CA ASN A 221 -0.44 19.37 -8.83
C ASN A 221 -1.09 17.99 -8.96
N HIS A 222 -0.50 16.95 -8.37
CA HIS A 222 -0.92 15.57 -8.61
C HIS A 222 -0.90 14.71 -7.35
N PRO A 223 -1.92 13.86 -7.15
CA PRO A 223 -1.88 12.87 -6.09
C PRO A 223 -0.81 11.81 -6.37
N ILE A 224 -0.32 11.18 -5.32
CA ILE A 224 0.70 10.13 -5.39
C ILE A 224 0.15 8.78 -4.92
N VAL A 225 0.52 7.73 -5.64
CA VAL A 225 0.42 6.33 -5.19
C VAL A 225 1.83 5.83 -4.89
N LEU A 226 2.06 5.38 -3.66
CA LEU A 226 3.37 4.95 -3.18
C LEU A 226 3.36 3.47 -2.83
N SER A 227 4.32 2.72 -3.36
CA SER A 227 4.64 1.38 -2.88
C SER A 227 5.43 1.48 -1.58
N ILE A 228 4.88 1.00 -0.46
CA ILE A 228 5.60 0.89 0.81
C ILE A 228 6.32 -0.47 0.84
N PRO A 229 7.64 -0.50 1.07
CA PRO A 229 8.35 -1.75 1.20
C PRO A 229 7.86 -2.55 2.40
N ILE A 230 7.98 -3.87 2.33
CA ILE A 230 7.82 -4.69 3.52
C ILE A 230 9.09 -4.51 4.35
N CYS A 231 8.96 -3.83 5.47
CA CYS A 231 9.97 -3.73 6.52
C CYS A 231 9.35 -4.10 7.88
N HIS A 232 10.22 -4.24 8.90
CA HIS A 232 9.88 -4.68 10.25
C HIS A 232 8.95 -5.90 10.19
N TYR A 233 9.50 -7.07 9.87
CA TYR A 233 8.69 -8.20 9.39
C TYR A 233 7.78 -8.81 10.47
N ASP A 234 8.26 -8.77 11.72
CA ASP A 234 7.63 -9.40 12.87
C ASP A 234 6.25 -8.84 13.25
N ASP A 235 5.47 -9.64 13.96
CA ASP A 235 4.21 -9.22 14.58
C ASP A 235 4.38 -8.70 16.03
N THR A 236 5.55 -8.16 16.36
CA THR A 236 5.78 -7.51 17.67
C THR A 236 5.17 -6.11 17.71
N GLU A 237 4.86 -5.60 18.91
CA GLU A 237 4.38 -4.22 19.09
C GLU A 237 5.42 -3.19 18.65
N SER A 238 6.71 -3.46 18.87
CA SER A 238 7.81 -2.63 18.37
C SER A 238 7.79 -2.54 16.84
N ALA A 239 7.71 -3.68 16.14
CA ALA A 239 7.64 -3.70 14.68
C ALA A 239 6.36 -3.00 14.14
N LYS A 240 5.23 -3.12 14.84
CA LYS A 240 4.00 -2.36 14.52
C LYS A 240 4.20 -0.86 14.66
N ALA A 241 4.83 -0.42 15.75
CA ALA A 241 5.12 0.99 15.99
C ALA A 241 6.06 1.55 14.92
N SER A 242 7.14 0.84 14.58
CA SER A 242 8.08 1.23 13.52
C SER A 242 7.40 1.41 12.15
N ARG A 243 6.49 0.50 11.77
CA ARG A 243 5.72 0.64 10.52
C ARG A 243 4.77 1.85 10.53
N ARG A 244 4.14 2.14 11.67
CA ARG A 244 3.31 3.34 11.83
C ARG A 244 4.16 4.61 11.70
N GLN A 245 5.30 4.65 12.38
CA GLN A 245 6.22 5.77 12.34
C GLN A 245 6.75 6.04 10.92
N LEU A 246 7.13 5.00 10.17
CA LEU A 246 7.53 5.14 8.77
C LEU A 246 6.41 5.73 7.92
N LYS A 247 5.18 5.22 8.06
CA LYS A 247 4.02 5.70 7.32
C LYS A 247 3.69 7.15 7.67
N GLU A 248 3.71 7.50 8.95
CA GLU A 248 3.50 8.86 9.42
C GLU A 248 4.54 9.81 8.85
N ALA A 249 5.83 9.44 8.88
CA ALA A 249 6.89 10.28 8.31
C ALA A 249 6.75 10.47 6.80
N ILE A 250 6.39 9.41 6.05
CA ILE A 250 6.10 9.51 4.61
C ILE A 250 4.95 10.50 4.38
N HIS A 251 3.86 10.38 5.13
CA HIS A 251 2.72 11.27 5.00
C HIS A 251 3.10 12.72 5.32
N THR A 252 3.77 12.96 6.45
CA THR A 252 4.22 14.29 6.86
C THR A 252 5.08 14.93 5.78
N VAL A 253 6.08 14.21 5.26
CA VAL A 253 6.96 14.75 4.21
C VAL A 253 6.19 15.10 2.93
N LEU A 254 5.30 14.22 2.47
CA LEU A 254 4.56 14.44 1.22
C LEU A 254 3.55 15.59 1.35
N PHE A 255 2.86 15.71 2.49
CA PHE A 255 1.96 16.83 2.74
C PHE A 255 2.72 18.15 2.97
N ASP A 256 3.90 18.13 3.60
CA ASP A 256 4.80 19.30 3.69
C ASP A 256 5.40 19.71 2.32
N MET A 257 5.26 18.85 1.31
CA MET A 257 5.56 19.17 -0.09
C MET A 257 4.31 19.60 -0.86
N ASN A 258 3.18 19.81 -0.16
CA ASN A 258 1.88 20.19 -0.65
C ASN A 258 1.25 19.15 -1.60
N VAL A 259 1.61 17.87 -1.50
CA VAL A 259 1.00 16.81 -2.33
C VAL A 259 -0.48 16.68 -1.97
N PRO A 260 -1.42 16.76 -2.95
CA PRO A 260 -2.85 16.89 -2.69
C PRO A 260 -3.49 15.65 -2.08
N ALA A 261 -2.98 14.45 -2.39
CA ALA A 261 -3.42 13.22 -1.73
C ALA A 261 -2.34 12.14 -1.84
N VAL A 262 -2.25 11.30 -0.81
CA VAL A 262 -1.29 10.19 -0.73
C VAL A 262 -2.03 8.87 -0.56
N CYS A 263 -1.81 7.95 -1.49
CA CYS A 263 -2.25 6.56 -1.38
C CYS A 263 -1.01 5.67 -1.27
N ALA A 264 -0.60 5.38 -0.05
CA ALA A 264 0.46 4.42 0.18
C ALA A 264 -0.13 3.00 0.19
N ILE A 265 0.53 2.00 -0.40
CA ILE A 265 0.08 0.61 -0.48
C ILE A 265 1.29 -0.30 -0.32
N ASN A 266 1.18 -1.37 0.48
CA ASN A 266 2.24 -2.37 0.59
C ASN A 266 2.64 -2.98 -0.76
N GLN A 267 3.95 -3.00 -1.06
CA GLN A 267 4.51 -3.52 -2.31
C GLN A 267 4.04 -4.94 -2.66
N ALA A 268 3.86 -5.81 -1.66
CA ALA A 268 3.49 -7.18 -1.90
C ALA A 268 2.02 -7.34 -2.29
N ALA A 269 1.15 -6.51 -1.71
CA ALA A 269 -0.25 -6.46 -2.13
C ALA A 269 -0.36 -5.95 -3.57
N LEU A 270 0.42 -4.92 -3.93
CA LEU A 270 0.49 -4.42 -5.31
C LEU A 270 0.95 -5.51 -6.30
N ALA A 271 1.95 -6.32 -5.94
CA ALA A 271 2.41 -7.42 -6.77
C ALA A 271 1.31 -8.46 -7.03
N LEU A 272 0.55 -8.86 -6.00
CA LEU A 272 -0.59 -9.77 -6.16
C LEU A 272 -1.70 -9.15 -7.01
N TYR A 273 -2.00 -7.86 -6.81
CA TYR A 273 -3.00 -7.17 -7.62
C TYR A 273 -2.61 -7.10 -9.09
N ALA A 274 -1.32 -6.90 -9.40
CA ALA A 274 -0.82 -6.98 -10.78
C ALA A 274 -1.02 -8.38 -11.38
N ALA A 275 -0.89 -9.44 -10.57
CA ALA A 275 -1.21 -10.82 -10.94
C ALA A 275 -2.72 -11.15 -10.93
N ARG A 276 -3.59 -10.15 -10.70
CA ARG A 276 -5.06 -10.31 -10.57
C ARG A 276 -5.49 -11.25 -9.46
N GLN A 277 -4.66 -11.38 -8.43
CA GLN A 277 -4.92 -12.19 -7.24
C GLN A 277 -5.07 -11.28 -6.02
N THR A 278 -5.81 -11.74 -5.02
CA THR A 278 -5.90 -11.06 -3.71
C THR A 278 -5.42 -11.92 -2.55
N SER A 279 -5.14 -13.19 -2.80
CA SER A 279 -4.61 -14.13 -1.81
C SER A 279 -3.53 -14.97 -2.49
N GLY A 280 -2.50 -15.36 -1.74
CA GLY A 280 -1.38 -16.13 -2.26
C GLY A 280 -0.13 -15.93 -1.42
N ILE A 281 0.97 -16.53 -1.86
CA ILE A 281 2.29 -16.35 -1.26
C ILE A 281 3.15 -15.60 -2.27
N LEU A 282 3.66 -14.44 -1.89
CA LEU A 282 4.62 -13.70 -2.69
C LEU A 282 6.04 -14.14 -2.32
N VAL A 283 6.82 -14.56 -3.31
CA VAL A 283 8.28 -14.70 -3.18
C VAL A 283 8.91 -13.50 -3.90
N ASN A 284 9.44 -12.57 -3.13
CA ASN A 284 10.05 -11.34 -3.64
C ASN A 284 11.56 -11.35 -3.41
N ILE A 285 12.32 -11.57 -4.48
CA ILE A 285 13.79 -11.53 -4.51
C ILE A 285 14.21 -10.09 -4.88
N GLY A 286 14.52 -9.30 -3.86
CA GLY A 286 14.87 -7.88 -4.01
C GLY A 286 16.38 -7.64 -4.15
N PHE A 287 16.78 -6.37 -4.01
CA PHE A 287 18.18 -5.97 -4.12
C PHE A 287 19.02 -6.46 -2.92
N GLN A 288 18.55 -6.23 -1.70
CA GLN A 288 19.26 -6.62 -0.47
C GLN A 288 18.74 -7.94 0.14
N VAL A 289 17.44 -8.22 0.00
CA VAL A 289 16.77 -9.32 0.72
C VAL A 289 15.84 -10.10 -0.19
N THR A 290 15.62 -11.37 0.14
CA THR A 290 14.54 -12.20 -0.37
C THR A 290 13.48 -12.33 0.71
N SER A 291 12.22 -12.16 0.36
CA SER A 291 11.09 -12.19 1.30
C SER A 291 10.00 -13.13 0.80
N VAL A 292 9.48 -13.97 1.69
CA VAL A 292 8.33 -14.83 1.46
C VAL A 292 7.17 -14.31 2.30
N VAL A 293 6.09 -13.91 1.63
CA VAL A 293 5.04 -13.08 2.23
C VAL A 293 3.68 -13.70 1.94
N PRO A 294 3.08 -14.42 2.91
CA PRO A 294 1.72 -14.89 2.77
C PRO A 294 0.73 -13.73 2.86
N ILE A 295 -0.21 -13.69 1.91
CA ILE A 295 -1.24 -12.68 1.81
C ILE A 295 -2.60 -13.38 1.70
N LEU A 296 -3.57 -12.91 2.48
CA LEU A 296 -4.94 -13.39 2.44
C LEU A 296 -5.87 -12.18 2.32
N HIS A 297 -6.66 -12.13 1.25
CA HIS A 297 -7.62 -11.05 0.96
C HIS A 297 -6.99 -9.64 1.03
N GLY A 298 -5.79 -9.48 0.46
CA GLY A 298 -5.04 -8.23 0.43
C GLY A 298 -4.30 -7.91 1.73
N LYS A 299 -4.42 -8.74 2.76
CA LYS A 299 -3.75 -8.54 4.05
C LYS A 299 -2.51 -9.42 4.18
N VAL A 300 -1.38 -8.80 4.50
CA VAL A 300 -0.14 -9.53 4.85
C VAL A 300 -0.33 -10.28 6.16
N MET A 301 -0.12 -11.59 6.12
CA MET A 301 -0.34 -12.52 7.22
C MET A 301 0.90 -12.65 8.11
N ARG A 302 1.30 -11.54 8.75
CA ARG A 302 2.52 -11.49 9.61
C ARG A 302 2.54 -12.52 10.72
N LYS A 303 1.39 -12.85 11.29
CA LYS A 303 1.23 -13.89 12.32
C LYS A 303 1.47 -15.31 11.82
N VAL A 304 1.20 -15.56 10.54
CA VAL A 304 1.36 -16.88 9.92
C VAL A 304 2.83 -17.13 9.56
N GLY A 305 3.59 -16.06 9.31
CA GLY A 305 5.02 -16.10 9.08
C GLY A 305 5.39 -15.29 7.85
N VAL A 306 6.11 -14.19 8.02
CA VAL A 306 6.81 -13.50 6.93
C VAL A 306 8.27 -13.84 7.08
N GLU A 307 8.81 -14.59 6.13
CA GLU A 307 10.21 -15.02 6.16
C GLU A 307 11.06 -14.08 5.32
N VAL A 308 12.23 -13.72 5.84
CA VAL A 308 13.17 -12.83 5.16
C VAL A 308 14.58 -13.35 5.30
N MET A 309 15.25 -13.46 4.18
CA MET A 309 16.63 -13.89 4.09
C MET A 309 17.48 -12.73 3.59
N GLY A 310 18.67 -12.55 4.17
CA GLY A 310 19.69 -11.58 3.76
C GLY A 310 20.38 -11.93 2.44
N LEU A 311 19.61 -12.49 1.50
CA LEU A 311 20.04 -12.97 0.20
C LEU A 311 19.26 -12.24 -0.89
N GLY A 312 19.92 -11.39 -1.65
CA GLY A 312 19.31 -10.62 -2.73
C GLY A 312 20.28 -10.38 -3.88
N ALA A 313 19.92 -9.51 -4.82
CA ALA A 313 20.73 -9.19 -5.99
C ALA A 313 22.16 -8.72 -5.65
N LEU A 314 22.35 -8.04 -4.51
CA LEU A 314 23.67 -7.60 -4.04
C LEU A 314 24.57 -8.80 -3.71
N LYS A 315 24.03 -9.82 -3.03
CA LYS A 315 24.76 -11.06 -2.72
C LYS A 315 25.06 -11.86 -3.98
N LEU A 316 24.11 -11.95 -4.92
CA LEU A 316 24.34 -12.58 -6.23
C LEU A 316 25.47 -11.89 -7.00
N THR A 317 25.49 -10.55 -7.00
CA THR A 317 26.55 -9.78 -7.67
C THR A 317 27.90 -9.97 -6.98
N GLY A 318 27.92 -10.02 -5.64
CA GLY A 318 29.13 -10.29 -4.87
C GLY A 318 29.69 -11.69 -5.11
N PHE A 319 28.83 -12.69 -5.21
CA PHE A 319 29.24 -14.07 -5.48
C PHE A 319 29.77 -14.24 -6.91
N LEU A 320 29.11 -13.65 -7.91
CA LEU A 320 29.63 -13.64 -9.28
C LEU A 320 31.02 -12.99 -9.35
N ARG A 321 31.22 -11.88 -8.62
CA ARG A 321 32.51 -11.21 -8.51
C ARG A 321 33.59 -12.18 -7.99
N GLU A 322 33.27 -12.94 -6.95
CA GLU A 322 34.20 -13.91 -6.35
C GLU A 322 34.54 -15.04 -7.33
N LEU A 323 33.56 -15.59 -8.04
CA LEU A 323 33.80 -16.60 -9.09
C LEU A 323 34.67 -16.06 -10.22
N MET A 324 34.40 -14.83 -10.69
CA MET A 324 35.21 -14.18 -11.71
C MET A 324 36.67 -13.97 -11.25
N GLN A 325 36.88 -13.60 -9.98
CA GLN A 325 38.21 -13.46 -9.41
C GLN A 325 38.95 -14.80 -9.30
N GLN A 326 38.25 -15.87 -8.92
CA GLN A 326 38.82 -17.22 -8.85
C GLN A 326 39.24 -17.77 -10.21
N ASN A 327 38.57 -17.35 -11.28
CA ASN A 327 38.87 -17.73 -12.66
C ASN A 327 39.74 -16.69 -13.41
N ASP A 328 40.43 -15.81 -12.69
CA ASP A 328 41.34 -14.78 -13.23
C ASP A 328 40.69 -13.81 -14.26
N ILE A 329 39.37 -13.65 -14.20
CA ILE A 329 38.62 -12.72 -15.06
C ILE A 329 38.73 -11.30 -14.46
N LYS A 330 39.52 -10.44 -15.12
CA LYS A 330 39.74 -9.05 -14.69
C LYS A 330 38.57 -8.16 -15.10
N PHE A 331 38.05 -7.37 -14.15
CA PHE A 331 37.00 -6.36 -14.35
C PHE A 331 37.36 -5.09 -13.58
N GLN A 332 36.84 -3.94 -14.00
CA GLN A 332 37.20 -2.66 -13.38
C GLN A 332 36.22 -2.22 -12.28
N SER A 333 34.95 -2.63 -12.37
CA SER A 333 33.90 -2.12 -11.48
C SER A 333 32.81 -3.16 -11.14
N LEU A 334 32.12 -2.94 -10.01
CA LEU A 334 30.92 -3.72 -9.66
C LEU A 334 29.76 -3.50 -10.64
N TYR A 335 29.74 -2.38 -11.34
CA TYR A 335 28.75 -2.12 -12.40
C TYR A 335 28.90 -3.14 -13.54
N THR A 336 30.13 -3.48 -13.89
CA THR A 336 30.43 -4.48 -14.93
C THR A 336 30.02 -5.88 -14.50
N VAL A 337 30.40 -6.31 -13.29
CA VAL A 337 29.94 -7.60 -12.74
C VAL A 337 28.42 -7.70 -12.72
N ARG A 338 27.75 -6.62 -12.32
CA ARG A 338 26.30 -6.57 -12.33
C ARG A 338 25.72 -6.67 -13.74
N THR A 339 26.28 -5.96 -14.71
CA THR A 339 25.83 -6.00 -16.11
C THR A 339 25.98 -7.42 -16.65
N LEU A 340 27.09 -8.10 -16.35
CA LEU A 340 27.29 -9.50 -16.69
C LEU A 340 26.25 -10.40 -16.01
N LYS A 341 25.98 -10.20 -14.72
CA LYS A 341 24.91 -10.92 -14.01
C LYS A 341 23.56 -10.77 -14.69
N GLU A 342 23.17 -9.55 -15.06
CA GLU A 342 21.85 -9.28 -15.64
C GLU A 342 21.69 -9.81 -17.08
N ASN A 343 22.78 -10.01 -17.82
CA ASN A 343 22.74 -10.42 -19.22
C ASN A 343 23.19 -11.87 -19.47
N LEU A 344 24.09 -12.41 -18.66
CA LEU A 344 24.70 -13.73 -18.87
C LEU A 344 24.27 -14.79 -17.85
N CYS A 345 23.97 -14.40 -16.61
CA CYS A 345 23.59 -15.38 -15.59
C CYS A 345 22.15 -15.88 -15.74
N TYR A 346 21.90 -17.09 -15.27
CA TYR A 346 20.59 -17.74 -15.27
C TYR A 346 20.50 -18.74 -14.11
N VAL A 347 19.33 -19.32 -13.89
CA VAL A 347 19.14 -20.42 -12.93
C VAL A 347 19.00 -21.72 -13.73
N ALA A 348 19.84 -22.70 -13.46
CA ALA A 348 19.73 -24.01 -14.07
C ALA A 348 18.54 -24.78 -13.47
N ALA A 349 17.79 -25.50 -14.31
CA ALA A 349 16.71 -26.37 -13.82
C ALA A 349 17.26 -27.60 -13.07
N ASP A 350 18.38 -28.16 -13.54
CA ASP A 350 19.15 -29.20 -12.87
C ASP A 350 20.62 -28.77 -12.85
N TYR A 351 21.09 -28.37 -11.68
CA TYR A 351 22.46 -27.90 -11.47
C TYR A 351 23.51 -28.95 -11.87
N ASN A 352 23.28 -30.22 -11.53
CA ASN A 352 24.28 -31.28 -11.75
C ASN A 352 24.38 -31.63 -13.24
N ALA A 353 23.25 -31.68 -13.94
CA ALA A 353 23.24 -31.88 -15.39
C ALA A 353 23.89 -30.70 -16.13
N GLU A 354 23.74 -29.47 -15.62
CA GLU A 354 24.31 -28.27 -16.23
C GLU A 354 25.84 -28.22 -16.14
N LEU A 355 26.44 -28.79 -15.08
CA LEU A 355 27.90 -28.87 -14.90
C LEU A 355 28.63 -29.60 -16.04
N ALA A 356 27.94 -30.50 -16.74
CA ALA A 356 28.50 -31.29 -17.84
C ALA A 356 28.37 -30.60 -19.22
N LYS A 357 27.63 -29.49 -19.31
CA LYS A 357 27.39 -28.79 -20.57
C LYS A 357 28.43 -27.71 -20.83
N ASP A 358 28.67 -27.41 -22.10
CA ASP A 358 29.32 -26.17 -22.48
C ASP A 358 28.32 -25.01 -22.32
N THR A 359 28.62 -24.15 -21.35
CA THR A 359 27.77 -23.03 -20.95
C THR A 359 28.43 -21.70 -21.24
N GLN A 360 29.48 -21.67 -22.06
CA GLN A 360 30.16 -20.41 -22.39
C GLN A 360 29.24 -19.42 -23.09
N ALA A 361 29.28 -18.16 -22.64
CA ALA A 361 28.73 -17.03 -23.38
C ALA A 361 29.54 -15.78 -23.11
N SER A 362 29.60 -14.92 -24.13
CA SER A 362 30.37 -13.68 -24.08
C SER A 362 29.48 -12.46 -24.23
N LEU A 363 29.87 -11.37 -23.56
CA LEU A 363 29.21 -10.07 -23.68
C LEU A 363 30.28 -8.97 -23.81
N ALA A 364 30.07 -8.07 -24.75
CA ALA A 364 30.86 -6.85 -24.85
C ALA A 364 30.32 -5.79 -23.88
N ILE A 365 31.18 -5.31 -23.00
CA ILE A 365 30.90 -4.19 -22.10
C ILE A 365 31.56 -2.94 -22.68
N PRO A 366 30.82 -1.84 -22.90
CA PRO A 366 31.40 -0.59 -23.38
C PRO A 366 32.57 -0.16 -22.48
N ALA A 367 33.69 0.24 -23.10
CA ALA A 367 34.95 0.63 -22.46
C ALA A 367 35.76 -0.46 -21.72
N GLU A 368 35.18 -1.63 -21.38
CA GLU A 368 35.91 -2.71 -20.70
C GLU A 368 36.21 -3.93 -21.62
N GLY A 369 35.54 -4.05 -22.76
CA GLY A 369 35.82 -5.09 -23.76
C GLY A 369 34.94 -6.34 -23.59
N TRP A 370 35.42 -7.48 -24.09
CA TRP A 370 34.67 -8.74 -24.07
C TRP A 370 34.92 -9.52 -22.80
N PHE A 371 33.84 -9.99 -22.19
CA PHE A 371 33.86 -10.90 -21.05
C PHE A 371 33.25 -12.22 -21.47
N THR A 372 33.90 -13.33 -21.13
CA THR A 372 33.37 -14.68 -21.33
C THR A 372 33.15 -15.32 -19.97
N LEU A 373 31.92 -15.76 -19.71
CA LEU A 373 31.56 -16.55 -18.53
C LEU A 373 31.13 -17.95 -18.96
N SER A 374 31.36 -18.93 -18.09
CA SER A 374 31.01 -20.33 -18.28
C SER A 374 30.08 -20.81 -17.15
N LYS A 375 30.60 -21.63 -16.22
CA LYS A 375 29.86 -22.16 -15.07
C LYS A 375 29.37 -21.08 -14.12
N GLU A 376 30.06 -19.95 -14.05
CA GLU A 376 29.70 -18.79 -13.22
C GLU A 376 28.29 -18.31 -13.52
N ARG A 377 27.84 -18.48 -14.78
CA ARG A 377 26.52 -18.03 -15.24
C ARG A 377 25.39 -18.67 -14.44
N PHE A 378 25.43 -19.98 -14.24
CA PHE A 378 24.38 -20.69 -13.50
C PHE A 378 24.71 -20.90 -12.03
N GLN A 379 26.00 -21.03 -11.68
CA GLN A 379 26.43 -21.10 -10.28
C GLN A 379 26.02 -19.87 -9.49
N THR A 380 26.01 -18.69 -10.13
CA THR A 380 25.54 -17.46 -9.50
C THR A 380 24.07 -17.57 -9.08
N GLY A 381 23.20 -18.15 -9.91
CA GLY A 381 21.78 -18.34 -9.58
C GLY A 381 21.55 -19.42 -8.52
N GLU A 382 22.42 -20.45 -8.47
CA GLU A 382 22.28 -21.60 -7.58
C GLU A 382 22.28 -21.21 -6.09
N ILE A 383 22.95 -20.12 -5.71
CA ILE A 383 23.03 -19.70 -4.31
C ILE A 383 21.65 -19.33 -3.73
N LEU A 384 20.64 -19.05 -4.57
CA LEU A 384 19.25 -18.88 -4.14
C LEU A 384 18.64 -20.17 -3.56
N PHE A 385 19.17 -21.33 -3.96
CA PHE A 385 18.71 -22.66 -3.57
C PHE A 385 19.73 -23.34 -2.64
N GLN A 386 21.02 -23.01 -2.78
CA GLN A 386 22.11 -23.52 -1.95
C GLN A 386 22.98 -22.37 -1.38
N PRO A 387 22.47 -21.61 -0.39
CA PRO A 387 23.17 -20.44 0.15
C PRO A 387 24.59 -20.72 0.68
N ARG A 388 24.82 -21.93 1.18
CA ARG A 388 26.12 -22.44 1.64
C ARG A 388 27.25 -22.28 0.63
N MET A 389 26.96 -22.28 -0.68
CA MET A 389 27.97 -22.09 -1.73
C MET A 389 28.60 -20.69 -1.68
N ALA A 390 27.88 -19.71 -1.16
CA ALA A 390 28.35 -18.34 -0.96
C ALA A 390 28.70 -18.03 0.51
N GLY A 391 28.85 -19.07 1.36
CA GLY A 391 29.15 -18.90 2.78
C GLY A 391 28.02 -18.23 3.59
N VAL A 392 26.78 -18.36 3.14
CA VAL A 392 25.57 -17.82 3.80
C VAL A 392 24.79 -18.90 4.54
#